data_AF-A0A359E8W1-F1
#
_entry.id   AF-A0A359E8W1-F1
#
_cell.length_a   1.000
_cell.length_b   1.000
_cell.length_c   1.000
_cell.angle_alpha   90.00
_cell.angle_beta   90.00
_cell.angle_gamma   90.00
#
_symmetry.space_group_name_H-M   'P 1'
#
loop_
_entity.id
_entity.type
_entity.pdbx_description
1 polymer ?
#
loop_
_entity_poly.entity_id
_entity_poly.type
_entity_poly.pdbx_seq_one_letter_code
_entity_poly.pdbx_strand_id
1 'polypeptide(L)' 'MKSFSIIIVTWNALEHLKNFLPSVNKTEYPDFEIIIADNASSDGSKEWIKSA' A
#
# COMPACT_ATOMS: atom_id res chain seq x y z
N MET A 1 -16.42 -9.43 -14.76
CA MET A 1 -15.48 -9.98 -13.76
C MET A 1 -15.84 -9.41 -12.39
N LYS A 2 -15.40 -10.02 -11.29
CA LYS A 2 -15.67 -9.49 -9.94
C LYS A 2 -14.52 -8.55 -9.55
N SER A 3 -14.79 -7.43 -8.93
CA SER A 3 -13.75 -6.58 -8.34
C SER A 3 -13.41 -7.01 -6.91
N PHE A 4 -12.26 -6.58 -6.42
CA PHE A 4 -11.89 -6.68 -5.00
C PHE A 4 -10.97 -5.53 -4.57
N SER A 5 -10.84 -5.35 -3.26
CA SER A 5 -9.95 -4.33 -2.67
C SER A 5 -8.90 -5.01 -1.80
N ILE A 6 -7.64 -4.57 -1.92
CA ILE A 6 -6.55 -4.95 -1.03
C ILE A 6 -6.38 -3.83 0.00
N ILE A 7 -6.71 -4.09 1.25
CA ILE A 7 -6.60 -3.10 2.34
C ILE A 7 -5.38 -3.42 3.19
N ILE A 8 -4.43 -2.49 3.24
CA ILE A 8 -3.21 -2.61 4.03
C ILE A 8 -3.27 -1.58 5.16
N VAL A 9 -3.42 -2.05 6.40
CA VAL A 9 -3.36 -1.21 7.60
C VAL A 9 -1.91 -1.06 8.03
N THR A 10 -1.45 0.17 8.25
CA THR A 10 -0.04 0.44 8.56
C THR A 10 0.14 1.46 9.67
N TRP A 11 1.24 1.32 10.43
CA TRP A 11 1.75 2.33 11.35
C TRP A 11 3.27 2.21 11.43
N ASN A 12 3.99 3.28 11.10
CA ASN A 12 5.45 3.35 11.06
C ASN A 12 6.11 2.17 10.34
N ALA A 13 5.68 1.90 9.10
CA ALA A 13 6.04 0.71 8.34
C ALA A 13 6.85 1.02 7.08
N LEU A 14 7.59 2.13 7.01
CA LEU A 14 8.26 2.61 5.79
C LEU A 14 9.13 1.52 5.13
N GLU A 15 9.93 0.79 5.91
CA GLU A 15 10.78 -0.27 5.37
C GLU A 15 9.97 -1.44 4.80
N HIS A 16 8.91 -1.85 5.49
CA HIS A 16 8.01 -2.90 5.00
C HIS A 16 7.28 -2.48 3.73
N LEU A 17 6.78 -1.24 3.70
CA LEU A 17 6.13 -0.66 2.53
C LEU A 17 7.06 -0.64 1.31
N LYS A 18 8.32 -0.20 1.48
CA LYS A 18 9.35 -0.25 0.44
C LYS A 18 9.61 -1.66 -0.08
N ASN A 19 9.64 -2.64 0.82
CA ASN A 19 9.98 -4.02 0.47
C ASN A 19 8.82 -4.77 -0.19
N PHE A 20 7.58 -4.53 0.23
CA PHE A 20 6.44 -5.40 -0.13
C PHE A 20 5.39 -4.72 -1.00
N LEU A 21 5.16 -3.41 -0.90
CA LEU A 21 4.14 -2.75 -1.73
C LEU A 21 4.40 -2.90 -3.24
N PRO A 22 5.66 -2.86 -3.74
CA PRO A 22 5.92 -3.05 -5.17
C PRO A 22 5.49 -4.42 -5.72
N SER A 23 5.49 -5.49 -4.90
CA SER A 23 5.01 -6.80 -5.37
C SER A 23 3.49 -6.86 -5.39
N VAL A 24 2.82 -6.25 -4.41
CA VAL A 24 1.35 -6.13 -4.40
C VAL A 24 0.85 -5.33 -5.60
N ASN A 25 1.53 -4.23 -5.97
CA ASN A 25 1.19 -3.41 -7.13
C ASN A 25 1.38 -4.14 -8.48
N LYS A 26 2.14 -5.25 -8.51
CA LYS A 26 2.31 -6.10 -9.69
C LYS A 26 1.25 -7.21 -9.79
N THR A 27 0.21 -7.16 -8.98
CA THR A 27 -0.90 -8.12 -9.05
C THR A 27 -1.56 -8.07 -10.43
N GLU A 28 -1.54 -9.19 -11.16
CA GLU A 28 -2.19 -9.31 -12.47
C GLU A 28 -3.67 -9.68 -12.30
N TYR A 29 -4.51 -8.66 -12.12
CA TYR A 29 -5.96 -8.80 -12.12
C TYR A 29 -6.61 -7.55 -12.74
N PRO A 30 -7.65 -7.68 -13.58
CA PRO A 30 -8.13 -6.54 -14.37
C PRO A 30 -8.90 -5.47 -13.58
N ASP A 31 -9.38 -5.77 -12.38
CA ASP A 31 -10.23 -4.85 -11.61
C ASP A 31 -10.00 -5.00 -10.09
N PHE A 32 -9.08 -4.20 -9.56
CA PHE A 32 -8.82 -4.11 -8.12
C PHE A 32 -8.28 -2.72 -7.72
N GLU A 33 -8.36 -2.42 -6.43
CA GLU A 33 -7.75 -1.22 -5.82
C GLU A 33 -6.86 -1.62 -4.64
N ILE A 34 -5.89 -0.76 -4.31
CA ILE A 34 -5.06 -0.87 -3.10
C ILE A 34 -5.36 0.32 -2.21
N ILE A 35 -5.81 0.08 -0.98
CA ILE A 35 -6.10 1.10 0.03
C ILE A 35 -5.08 0.97 1.15
N ILE A 36 -4.28 2.02 1.37
CA ILE A 36 -3.37 2.11 2.52
C ILE A 36 -4.05 2.90 3.65
N ALA A 37 -4.41 2.20 4.72
CA ALA A 37 -5.00 2.79 5.92
C ALA A 37 -3.89 3.13 6.93
N ASP A 38 -3.33 4.34 6.81
CA ASP A 38 -2.29 4.84 7.71
C ASP A 38 -2.86 5.25 9.07
N ASN A 39 -2.41 4.61 10.15
CA ASN A 39 -2.81 4.91 11.52
C ASN A 39 -1.90 5.98 12.16
N ALA A 40 -1.78 7.12 11.48
CA ALA A 40 -0.97 8.28 11.91
C ALA A 40 0.53 8.00 12.03
N SER A 41 1.16 7.44 10.99
CA SER A 41 2.61 7.26 10.97
C SER A 41 3.38 8.60 11.03
N SER A 42 4.59 8.54 11.55
CA SER A 42 5.54 9.67 11.69
C SER A 42 6.95 9.33 11.18
N ASP A 43 7.11 8.21 10.47
CA ASP A 43 8.39 7.66 10.02
C ASP A 43 8.73 7.98 8.55
N GLY A 44 7.91 8.79 7.87
CA GLY A 44 8.05 9.06 6.44
C GLY A 44 7.23 8.14 5.53
N SER A 45 6.44 7.20 6.06
CA SER A 45 5.60 6.28 5.27
C SER A 45 4.66 7.02 4.32
N LYS A 46 3.99 8.07 4.81
CA LYS A 46 3.01 8.86 4.02
C LYS A 46 3.67 9.60 2.87
N GLU A 47 4.82 10.22 3.14
CA GLU A 47 5.59 10.99 2.17
C GLU A 47 6.12 10.06 1.07
N TRP A 48 6.63 8.89 1.45
CA TRP A 48 7.12 7.90 0.51
C TRP A 48 6.00 7.37 -0.40
N ILE A 49 4.84 7.00 0.15
CA ILE A 49 3.68 6.54 -0.64
C ILE A 49 3.23 7.60 -1.64
N LYS A 50 3.16 8.87 -1.25
CA LYS A 50 2.74 9.97 -2.13
C LYS A 50 3.74 10.34 -3.23
N SER A 51 5.00 9.90 -3.08
CA SER A 51 6.06 10.14 -4.06
C SER A 51 6.20 9.03 -5.11
N ALA A 52 5.50 7.91 -4.92
CA ALA A 52 5.56 6.71 -5.75
C ALA A 52 4.63 6.79 -6.97
#